data_AF-A0A2R6W044-F1
#
_entry.id   AF-A0A2R6W044-F1
#
_cell.length_a   1.000
_cell.length_b   1.000
_cell.length_c   1.000
_cell.angle_alpha   90.00
_cell.angle_beta   90.00
_cell.angle_gamma   90.00
#
_symmetry.space_group_name_H-M   'P 1'
#
loop_
_entity.id
_entity.type
_entity.pdbx_description
1 polymer ?
#
loop_
_entity_poly.entity_id
_entity_poly.type
_entity_poly.pdbx_seq_one_letter_code
_entity_poly.pdbx_strand_id
1 'polypeptide(L)'
;MEENGKMSEADVQETQVQVRFTTKLRDEFRVVSTPFAVPSSLTRYGLSEVINALLGRDKPIPFDFLLDDELIRTSLEDLLLAKNLSAESILNIEYIPAVVPPIPKESQLHDDWVSAVDASLASYIVTGSYDTFARLWSVAGTCVGVLEGHTDAITSVSVIPTPVSHGDNISIVTGSKDRTLRMWKVPTDNSSSIKTVKPTRCFKGHTSSVQSVAASPSGMQICSGSWDSSIMLWRTSEDALEPEEEEIAKKRKLAGPDVDTQLAETEVSAKATFDGHTQCVSAVAWAAEDYLFSVSWDHSVRSWNVETGANTSTMSCSKALHCLSVGGEGSALLATGGADNVLRVWDPRIVGVVAPILQLTSHKGWITSCKWHPRSTFHLLSASHDGTIKVWDTRAKVPLYTVEAHKDKVLCADWWKEDCIVSGGADSKLSIMREAKFNL
;
A
#
# COMPACT_ATOMS: atom_id res chain seq x y z
N MET A 1 38.55 64.40 -15.34
CA MET A 1 37.70 64.47 -14.13
C MET A 1 36.30 64.15 -14.61
N GLU A 2 35.73 62.95 -14.45
CA GLU A 2 36.07 61.77 -13.66
C GLU A 2 35.70 60.53 -14.48
N GLU A 3 36.66 59.62 -14.65
CA GLU A 3 36.39 58.18 -14.71
C GLU A 3 36.10 57.72 -13.29
N ASN A 4 35.05 56.91 -13.08
CA ASN A 4 35.08 55.64 -12.34
C ASN A 4 33.68 55.21 -11.92
N GLY A 5 33.42 53.92 -12.05
CA GLY A 5 32.25 53.29 -11.44
C GLY A 5 31.62 52.12 -12.19
N LYS A 6 32.35 51.43 -13.08
CA LYS A 6 32.00 50.04 -13.40
C LYS A 6 32.08 49.24 -12.09
N MET A 7 30.93 48.96 -11.48
CA MET A 7 30.81 47.87 -10.54
C MET A 7 31.11 46.59 -11.32
N SER A 8 32.31 46.06 -11.10
CA SER A 8 32.68 44.71 -11.45
C SER A 8 31.63 43.75 -10.91
N GLU A 9 31.04 42.95 -11.78
CA GLU A 9 30.55 41.61 -11.44
C GLU A 9 31.66 40.95 -10.63
N ALA A 10 31.45 40.83 -9.32
CA ALA A 10 32.31 40.04 -8.49
C ALA A 10 32.15 38.61 -9.00
N ASP A 11 33.23 38.06 -9.56
CA ASP A 11 33.42 36.63 -9.76
C ASP A 11 33.16 35.94 -8.42
N VAL A 12 31.91 35.52 -8.18
CA VAL A 12 31.62 34.50 -7.19
C VAL A 12 32.26 33.26 -7.76
N GLN A 13 33.46 32.96 -7.29
CA GLN A 13 34.19 31.76 -7.66
C GLN A 13 33.37 30.58 -7.11
N GLU A 14 32.40 30.11 -7.90
CA GLU A 14 31.51 29.02 -7.52
C GLU A 14 32.40 27.83 -7.15
N THR A 15 32.25 27.34 -5.92
CA THR A 15 33.02 26.21 -5.45
C THR A 15 32.67 25.01 -6.31
N GLN A 16 33.66 24.47 -7.03
CA GLN A 16 33.47 23.33 -7.91
C GLN A 16 33.73 22.03 -7.16
N VAL A 17 32.90 21.04 -7.42
CA VAL A 17 33.01 19.70 -6.82
C VAL A 17 33.28 18.69 -7.93
N GLN A 18 34.18 17.75 -7.70
CA GLN A 18 34.43 16.67 -8.64
C GLN A 18 33.39 15.57 -8.47
N VAL A 19 32.64 15.30 -9.53
CA VAL A 19 31.59 14.27 -9.53
C VAL A 19 31.90 13.22 -10.58
N ARG A 20 31.68 11.96 -10.21
CA ARG A 20 31.66 10.82 -11.12
C ARG A 20 30.25 10.25 -11.16
N PHE A 21 29.65 10.24 -12.34
CA PHE A 21 28.34 9.65 -12.54
C PHE A 21 28.44 8.15 -12.82
N THR A 22 27.67 7.37 -12.08
CA THR A 22 27.51 5.93 -12.28
C THR A 22 26.04 5.61 -12.49
N THR A 23 25.73 4.53 -13.18
CA THR A 23 24.35 4.04 -13.28
C THR A 23 24.33 2.53 -13.40
N LYS A 24 23.29 1.92 -12.84
CA LYS A 24 22.97 0.50 -13.01
C LYS A 24 22.01 0.25 -14.18
N LEU A 25 21.59 1.31 -14.88
CA LEU A 25 20.69 1.23 -16.03
C LEU A 25 21.37 0.60 -17.25
N ARG A 26 20.57 0.23 -18.26
CA ARG A 26 21.06 -0.28 -19.55
C ARG A 26 22.05 0.69 -20.20
N ASP A 27 22.95 0.18 -21.02
CA ASP A 27 24.04 0.96 -21.63
C ASP A 27 23.57 2.19 -22.44
N GLU A 28 22.31 2.22 -22.91
CA GLU A 28 21.69 3.39 -23.58
C GLU A 28 21.56 4.64 -22.71
N PHE A 29 21.68 4.50 -21.39
CA PHE A 29 21.63 5.60 -20.43
C PHE A 29 23.00 5.86 -19.79
N ARG A 30 24.05 5.16 -20.22
CA ARG A 30 25.35 5.20 -19.57
C ARG A 30 26.21 6.32 -20.12
N VAL A 31 26.45 7.31 -19.28
CA VAL A 31 27.44 8.36 -19.50
C VAL A 31 28.86 7.85 -19.20
N VAL A 32 29.87 8.45 -19.84
CA VAL A 32 31.29 8.16 -19.58
C VAL A 32 31.62 8.45 -18.11
N SER A 33 32.18 7.48 -17.40
CA SER A 33 32.45 7.56 -15.95
C SER A 33 33.70 8.38 -15.59
N THR A 34 34.08 9.34 -16.42
CA THR A 34 35.18 10.26 -16.15
C THR A 34 34.75 11.30 -15.11
N PRO A 35 35.55 11.54 -14.06
CA PRO A 35 35.27 12.62 -13.12
C PRO A 35 35.23 13.97 -13.86
N PHE A 36 34.20 14.78 -13.60
CA PHE A 36 34.12 16.13 -14.12
C PHE A 36 33.68 17.10 -13.02
N ALA A 37 34.06 18.38 -13.17
CA ALA A 37 33.78 19.42 -12.21
C ALA A 37 32.40 20.03 -12.44
N VAL A 38 31.60 20.13 -11.38
CA VAL A 38 30.26 20.72 -11.41
C VAL A 38 30.13 21.75 -10.27
N PRO A 39 29.40 22.85 -10.46
CA PRO A 39 29.12 23.80 -9.38
C PRO A 39 28.47 23.14 -8.15
N SER A 40 28.91 23.50 -6.95
CA SER A 40 28.39 22.99 -5.66
C SER A 40 26.94 23.41 -5.36
N SER A 41 26.47 24.49 -5.98
CA SER A 41 25.11 25.03 -5.87
C SER A 41 24.08 24.18 -6.61
N LEU A 42 24.52 23.23 -7.45
CA LEU A 42 23.62 22.42 -8.25
C LEU A 42 22.71 21.57 -7.37
N THR A 43 21.42 21.71 -7.65
CA THR A 43 20.37 20.84 -7.13
C THR A 43 20.11 19.70 -8.11
N ARG A 44 19.24 18.77 -7.71
CA ARG A 44 18.76 17.66 -8.56
C ARG A 44 18.44 18.09 -9.99
N TYR A 45 17.74 19.21 -10.18
CA TYR A 45 17.31 19.64 -11.51
C TYR A 45 18.51 19.97 -12.41
N GLY A 46 19.48 20.73 -11.91
CA GLY A 46 20.67 21.08 -12.68
C GLY A 46 21.55 19.86 -12.97
N LEU A 47 21.69 18.92 -12.03
CA LEU A 47 22.38 17.65 -12.29
C LEU A 47 21.68 16.83 -13.38
N SER A 48 20.34 16.87 -13.44
CA SER A 48 19.56 16.20 -14.47
C SER A 48 19.76 16.85 -15.85
N GLU A 49 19.88 18.17 -15.93
CA GLU A 49 20.19 18.87 -17.18
C GLU A 49 21.58 18.49 -17.69
N VAL A 50 22.57 18.40 -16.81
CA VAL A 50 23.93 17.98 -17.14
C VAL A 50 23.92 16.56 -17.73
N ILE A 51 23.21 15.60 -17.12
CA ILE A 51 23.11 14.24 -17.68
C ILE A 51 22.41 14.24 -19.04
N ASN A 52 21.31 14.98 -19.20
CA ASN A 52 20.61 15.04 -20.48
C ASN A 52 21.48 15.65 -21.59
N ALA A 53 22.30 16.66 -21.26
CA ALA A 53 23.27 17.22 -22.19
C ALA A 53 24.36 16.21 -22.59
N LEU A 54 24.83 15.40 -21.64
CA LEU A 54 25.81 14.34 -21.89
C LEU A 54 25.24 13.16 -22.70
N LEU A 55 23.94 12.87 -22.56
CA LEU A 55 23.24 11.84 -23.33
C LEU A 55 22.85 12.30 -24.74
N GLY A 56 22.80 13.62 -25.00
CA GLY A 56 22.50 14.18 -26.32
C GLY A 56 21.10 13.84 -26.86
N ARG A 57 20.09 13.68 -25.98
CA ARG A 57 18.72 13.30 -26.35
C ARG A 57 17.83 14.53 -26.61
N ASP A 58 16.94 14.44 -27.59
CA ASP A 58 15.95 15.48 -27.93
C ASP A 58 14.87 15.67 -26.85
N LYS A 59 14.55 14.61 -26.10
CA LYS A 59 13.58 14.67 -24.99
C LYS A 59 14.32 14.51 -23.65
N PRO A 60 14.30 15.53 -22.78
CA PRO A 60 14.94 15.43 -21.47
C PRO A 60 14.17 14.43 -20.60
N ILE A 61 14.92 13.55 -19.95
CA ILE A 61 14.38 12.61 -18.97
C ILE A 61 14.78 13.12 -17.59
N PRO A 62 13.83 13.25 -16.65
CA PRO A 62 14.16 13.64 -15.29
C PRO A 62 14.89 12.48 -14.59
N PHE A 63 15.99 12.79 -13.91
CA PHE A 63 16.75 11.84 -13.09
C PHE A 63 16.68 12.18 -11.59
N ASP A 64 16.82 11.16 -10.77
CA ASP A 64 17.10 11.22 -9.34
C ASP A 64 18.54 10.75 -9.10
N PHE A 65 19.18 11.28 -8.07
CA PHE A 65 20.60 11.07 -7.80
C PHE A 65 20.78 10.48 -6.42
N LEU A 66 21.69 9.51 -6.29
CA LEU A 66 22.01 8.81 -5.06
C LEU A 66 23.50 8.97 -4.76
N LEU A 67 23.81 9.27 -3.51
CA LEU A 67 25.16 9.30 -2.96
C LEU A 67 25.24 8.32 -1.80
N ASP A 68 26.01 7.24 -1.96
CA ASP A 68 26.10 6.14 -0.99
C ASP A 68 24.72 5.56 -0.63
N ASP A 69 23.91 5.26 -1.64
CA ASP A 69 22.53 4.74 -1.54
C ASP A 69 21.49 5.68 -0.90
N GLU A 70 21.84 6.93 -0.58
CA GLU A 70 20.90 7.97 -0.12
C GLU A 70 20.51 8.94 -1.25
N LEU A 71 19.22 9.27 -1.36
CA LEU A 71 18.73 10.21 -2.38
C LEU A 71 19.15 11.66 -2.08
N ILE A 72 19.73 12.32 -3.07
CA ILE A 72 20.11 13.73 -3.05
C ILE A 72 18.86 14.60 -3.25
N ARG A 73 18.53 15.41 -2.24
CA ARG A 73 17.39 16.35 -2.29
C ARG A 73 17.77 17.81 -1.98
N THR A 74 18.92 18.06 -1.37
CA THR A 74 19.48 19.40 -1.15
C THR A 74 20.53 19.73 -2.21
N SER A 75 21.15 20.91 -2.12
CA SER A 75 22.33 21.24 -2.92
C SER A 75 23.52 20.36 -2.53
N LEU A 76 24.50 20.24 -3.43
CA LEU A 76 25.72 19.45 -3.16
C LEU A 76 26.53 20.06 -2.01
N GLU A 77 26.55 21.38 -1.86
CA GLU A 77 27.18 22.07 -0.72
C GLU A 77 26.59 21.62 0.63
N ASP A 78 25.27 21.57 0.75
CA ASP A 78 24.58 21.17 1.99
C ASP A 78 24.84 19.71 2.31
N LEU A 79 24.94 18.86 1.27
CA LEU A 79 25.29 17.45 1.44
C LEU A 79 26.74 17.25 1.89
N LEU A 80 27.68 18.01 1.33
CA LEU A 80 29.09 17.98 1.75
C LEU A 80 29.22 18.39 3.22
N LEU A 81 28.51 19.45 3.63
CA LEU A 81 28.43 19.90 5.02
C LEU A 81 27.80 18.83 5.92
N ALA A 82 26.68 18.23 5.50
CA ALA A 82 25.99 17.21 6.29
C ALA A 82 26.82 15.93 6.50
N LYS A 83 27.56 15.49 5.47
CA LYS A 83 28.42 14.30 5.53
C LYS A 83 29.86 14.60 6.00
N ASN A 84 30.18 15.85 6.33
CA ASN A 84 31.55 16.31 6.66
C ASN A 84 32.59 15.90 5.60
N LEU A 85 32.22 15.95 4.32
CA LEU A 85 33.08 15.59 3.20
C LEU A 85 33.85 16.83 2.70
N SER A 86 35.11 16.63 2.31
CA SER A 86 35.91 17.69 1.70
C SER A 86 35.43 17.96 0.27
N ALA A 87 35.43 19.24 -0.14
CA ALA A 87 35.12 19.65 -1.52
C ALA A 87 36.10 19.10 -2.57
N GLU A 88 37.27 18.61 -2.14
CA GLU A 88 38.29 17.98 -3.00
C GLU A 88 38.03 16.48 -3.25
N SER A 89 37.06 15.89 -2.55
CA SER A 89 36.73 14.47 -2.74
C SER A 89 35.93 14.25 -4.02
N ILE A 90 36.20 13.12 -4.69
CA ILE A 90 35.42 12.72 -5.87
C ILE A 90 34.13 12.06 -5.37
N LEU A 91 32.99 12.71 -5.61
CA LEU A 91 31.68 12.16 -5.27
C LEU A 91 31.23 11.18 -6.34
N ASN A 92 30.98 9.92 -5.96
CA ASN A 92 30.36 8.94 -6.85
C ASN A 92 28.85 9.06 -6.74
N ILE A 93 28.21 9.66 -7.74
CA ILE A 93 26.76 9.86 -7.76
C ILE A 93 26.14 8.85 -8.72
N GLU A 94 25.33 7.95 -8.18
CA GLU A 94 24.50 7.05 -8.97
C GLU A 94 23.25 7.81 -9.44
N TYR A 95 22.87 7.72 -10.72
CA TYR A 95 21.61 8.29 -11.20
C TYR A 95 20.63 7.23 -11.66
N ILE A 96 19.36 7.46 -11.33
CA ILE A 96 18.20 6.63 -11.66
C ILE A 96 17.12 7.50 -12.31
N PRO A 97 16.24 6.95 -13.17
CA PRO A 97 15.12 7.72 -13.69
C PRO A 97 14.24 8.18 -12.54
N ALA A 98 13.82 9.44 -12.61
CA ALA A 98 12.91 10.02 -11.64
C ALA A 98 11.54 9.35 -11.72
N VAL A 99 10.96 9.05 -10.56
CA VAL A 99 9.55 8.70 -10.47
C VAL A 99 8.73 9.98 -10.64
N VAL A 100 7.88 10.01 -11.67
CA VAL A 100 7.08 11.19 -12.01
C VAL A 100 5.88 11.28 -11.06
N PRO A 101 5.52 12.47 -10.56
CA PRO A 101 4.31 12.62 -9.75
C PRO A 101 3.07 12.14 -10.52
N PRO A 102 2.20 11.33 -9.91
CA PRO A 102 1.01 10.82 -10.56
C PRO A 102 -0.03 11.95 -10.68
N ILE A 103 -0.70 11.99 -11.82
CA ILE A 103 -1.71 13.00 -12.12
C ILE A 103 -3.07 12.40 -11.75
N PRO A 104 -3.92 13.12 -10.99
CA PRO A 104 -5.26 12.66 -10.69
C PRO A 104 -6.08 12.55 -11.98
N LYS A 105 -6.62 11.36 -12.24
CA LYS A 105 -7.67 11.14 -13.24
C LYS A 105 -9.04 11.37 -12.57
N GLU A 106 -10.07 11.50 -13.40
CA GLU A 106 -11.49 11.58 -13.02
C GLU A 106 -11.82 10.72 -11.79
N SER A 107 -12.37 11.38 -10.77
CA SER A 107 -12.89 10.76 -9.56
C SER A 107 -14.24 10.12 -9.83
N GLN A 108 -14.45 8.87 -9.41
CA GLN A 108 -15.76 8.25 -9.39
C GLN A 108 -16.48 8.63 -8.09
N LEU A 109 -17.79 8.86 -8.17
CA LEU A 109 -18.60 9.24 -7.02
C LEU A 109 -19.24 8.01 -6.39
N HIS A 110 -19.25 8.00 -5.07
CA HIS A 110 -20.00 7.10 -4.20
C HIS A 110 -21.11 7.88 -3.49
N ASP A 111 -22.08 7.15 -2.97
CA ASP A 111 -23.18 7.74 -2.19
C ASP A 111 -22.75 8.09 -0.76
N ASP A 112 -21.74 7.40 -0.23
CA ASP A 112 -21.17 7.61 1.11
C ASP A 112 -19.64 7.39 1.11
N TRP A 113 -19.01 7.51 2.28
CA TRP A 113 -17.55 7.41 2.47
C TRP A 113 -16.99 6.09 1.93
N VAL A 114 -15.84 6.17 1.27
CA VAL A 114 -15.12 4.98 0.79
C VAL A 114 -14.12 4.54 1.86
N SER A 115 -14.44 3.44 2.55
CA SER A 115 -13.69 2.95 3.71
C SER A 115 -12.45 2.17 3.33
N ALA A 116 -12.54 1.37 2.28
CA ALA A 116 -11.49 0.45 1.86
C ALA A 116 -11.45 0.34 0.33
N VAL A 117 -10.24 0.17 -0.18
CA VAL A 117 -9.94 -0.08 -1.59
C VAL A 117 -8.98 -1.25 -1.63
N ASP A 118 -9.24 -2.19 -2.54
CA ASP A 118 -8.29 -3.22 -2.93
C ASP A 118 -8.19 -3.23 -4.46
N ALA A 119 -6.98 -3.01 -4.95
CA ALA A 119 -6.66 -2.94 -6.37
C ALA A 119 -5.60 -3.99 -6.77
N SER A 120 -5.47 -5.07 -5.99
CA SER A 120 -4.61 -6.22 -6.26
C SER A 120 -4.85 -6.87 -7.64
N LEU A 121 -6.05 -6.76 -8.20
CA LEU A 121 -6.34 -7.18 -9.57
C LEU A 121 -6.08 -6.05 -10.57
N ALA A 122 -5.24 -6.31 -11.57
CA ALA A 122 -4.96 -5.33 -12.62
C ALA A 122 -6.22 -4.89 -13.40
N SER A 123 -7.22 -5.76 -13.52
CA SER A 123 -8.42 -5.50 -14.34
C SER A 123 -9.55 -4.79 -13.59
N TYR A 124 -9.59 -4.89 -12.26
CA TYR A 124 -10.72 -4.40 -11.47
C TYR A 124 -10.24 -3.76 -10.16
N ILE A 125 -10.98 -2.76 -9.71
CA ILE A 125 -10.80 -2.13 -8.40
C ILE A 125 -12.01 -2.49 -7.55
N VAL A 126 -11.79 -3.00 -6.35
CA VAL A 126 -12.85 -3.25 -5.39
C VAL A 126 -12.87 -2.14 -4.36
N THR A 127 -14.06 -1.66 -4.04
CA THR A 127 -14.27 -0.61 -3.05
C THR A 127 -15.29 -1.06 -2.01
N GLY A 128 -15.04 -0.75 -0.75
CA GLY A 128 -16.01 -0.86 0.34
C GLY A 128 -16.48 0.54 0.72
N SER A 129 -17.79 0.71 0.94
CA SER A 129 -18.35 1.98 1.36
C SER A 129 -19.14 1.86 2.66
N TYR A 130 -19.32 3.01 3.32
CA TYR A 130 -20.13 3.14 4.52
C TYR A 130 -21.63 2.94 4.26
N ASP A 131 -22.06 3.00 3.00
CA ASP A 131 -23.43 2.72 2.55
C ASP A 131 -23.82 1.23 2.58
N THR A 132 -22.98 0.38 3.16
CA THR A 132 -23.10 -1.10 3.26
C THR A 132 -22.79 -1.88 1.98
N PHE A 133 -22.59 -1.21 0.85
CA PHE A 133 -22.31 -1.87 -0.43
C PHE A 133 -20.82 -1.89 -0.74
N ALA A 134 -20.36 -3.02 -1.28
CA ALA A 134 -19.08 -3.06 -1.97
C ALA A 134 -19.32 -2.97 -3.48
N ARG A 135 -18.47 -2.23 -4.18
CA ARG A 135 -18.58 -2.01 -5.62
C ARG A 135 -17.32 -2.47 -6.35
N LEU A 136 -17.52 -3.10 -7.50
CA LEU A 136 -16.47 -3.51 -8.43
C LEU A 136 -16.41 -2.51 -9.59
N TRP A 137 -15.26 -1.91 -9.80
CA TRP A 137 -15.01 -0.92 -10.85
C TRP A 137 -14.12 -1.49 -11.94
N SER A 138 -14.44 -1.20 -13.20
CA SER A 138 -13.59 -1.54 -14.34
C SER A 138 -12.43 -0.57 -14.50
N VAL A 139 -11.47 -0.93 -15.37
CA VAL A 139 -10.40 -0.02 -15.82
C VAL A 139 -10.93 1.30 -16.39
N ALA A 140 -12.14 1.28 -16.96
CA ALA A 140 -12.78 2.44 -17.57
C ALA A 140 -13.41 3.39 -16.54
N GLY A 141 -13.49 3.00 -15.26
CA GLY A 141 -14.17 3.76 -14.23
C GLY A 141 -15.68 3.49 -14.17
N THR A 142 -16.18 2.48 -14.91
CA THR A 142 -17.59 2.08 -14.80
C THR A 142 -17.77 1.08 -13.67
N CYS A 143 -18.84 1.22 -12.89
CA CYS A 143 -19.25 0.20 -11.93
C CYS A 143 -19.79 -1.02 -12.68
N VAL A 144 -19.18 -2.20 -12.47
CA VAL A 144 -19.53 -3.47 -13.12
C VAL A 144 -20.38 -4.36 -12.21
N GLY A 145 -20.20 -4.23 -10.90
CA GLY A 145 -20.95 -5.04 -9.94
C GLY A 145 -21.13 -4.37 -8.60
N VAL A 146 -22.28 -4.66 -7.99
CA VAL A 146 -22.64 -4.23 -6.63
C VAL A 146 -22.81 -5.49 -5.79
N LEU A 147 -22.11 -5.54 -4.67
CA LEU A 147 -22.15 -6.64 -3.71
C LEU A 147 -23.12 -6.25 -2.59
N GLU A 148 -24.31 -6.84 -2.62
CA GLU A 148 -25.40 -6.53 -1.69
C GLU A 148 -25.60 -7.67 -0.69
N GLY A 149 -25.51 -7.36 0.61
CA GLY A 149 -25.86 -8.31 1.67
C GLY A 149 -25.34 -7.95 3.07
N HIS A 150 -24.38 -7.04 3.21
CA HIS A 150 -24.02 -6.51 4.52
C HIS A 150 -25.15 -5.64 5.09
N THR A 151 -25.29 -5.66 6.42
CA THR A 151 -26.34 -4.88 7.11
C THR A 151 -25.82 -3.58 7.72
N ASP A 152 -24.50 -3.37 7.71
CA ASP A 152 -23.81 -2.20 8.25
C ASP A 152 -22.55 -1.89 7.42
N ALA A 153 -21.92 -0.74 7.69
CA ALA A 153 -20.80 -0.20 6.94
C ALA A 153 -19.67 -1.21 6.75
N ILE A 154 -19.16 -1.31 5.52
CA ILE A 154 -17.98 -2.11 5.20
C ILE A 154 -16.75 -1.37 5.69
N THR A 155 -15.84 -2.05 6.38
CA THR A 155 -14.62 -1.47 6.95
C THR A 155 -13.38 -1.92 6.19
N SER A 156 -13.40 -3.11 5.60
CA SER A 156 -12.25 -3.70 4.93
C SER A 156 -12.68 -4.58 3.76
N VAL A 157 -11.86 -4.60 2.73
CA VAL A 157 -12.05 -5.38 1.51
C VAL A 157 -10.72 -6.05 1.17
N SER A 158 -10.78 -7.32 0.78
CA SER A 158 -9.63 -8.05 0.27
C SER A 158 -10.06 -8.99 -0.86
N VAL A 159 -9.34 -8.95 -1.98
CA VAL A 159 -9.46 -9.93 -3.06
C VAL A 159 -8.68 -11.17 -2.69
N ILE A 160 -9.30 -12.34 -2.87
CA ILE A 160 -8.63 -13.62 -2.72
C ILE A 160 -7.84 -13.91 -4.00
N PRO A 161 -6.52 -14.13 -3.93
CA PRO A 161 -5.76 -14.56 -5.09
C PRO A 161 -6.21 -15.98 -5.47
N THR A 162 -6.96 -16.10 -6.56
CA THR A 162 -7.36 -17.40 -7.09
C THR A 162 -6.38 -17.85 -8.18
N PRO A 163 -5.79 -19.05 -8.09
CA PRO A 163 -4.97 -19.57 -9.19
C PRO A 163 -5.83 -19.72 -10.46
N VAL A 164 -5.25 -19.30 -11.58
CA VAL A 164 -5.86 -19.14 -12.92
C VAL A 164 -6.54 -20.41 -13.47
N SER A 165 -6.40 -21.57 -12.79
CA SER A 165 -7.03 -22.83 -13.20
C SER A 165 -8.51 -22.97 -12.83
N HIS A 166 -9.02 -22.17 -11.90
CA HIS A 166 -10.44 -22.16 -11.55
C HIS A 166 -11.12 -20.97 -12.22
N GLY A 167 -11.67 -21.23 -13.41
CA GLY A 167 -12.03 -20.23 -14.41
C GLY A 167 -12.82 -19.00 -13.94
N ASP A 168 -12.65 -17.92 -14.71
CA ASP A 168 -13.44 -16.69 -14.87
C ASP A 168 -14.14 -16.05 -13.67
N ASN A 169 -13.90 -16.46 -12.42
CA ASN A 169 -14.57 -15.90 -11.24
C ASN A 169 -13.57 -15.24 -10.30
N ILE A 170 -13.86 -14.00 -9.91
CA ILE A 170 -13.11 -13.26 -8.91
C ILE A 170 -13.73 -13.54 -7.55
N SER A 171 -12.91 -13.95 -6.59
CA SER A 171 -13.34 -14.16 -5.20
C SER A 171 -12.95 -12.95 -4.35
N ILE A 172 -13.93 -12.33 -3.69
CA ILE A 172 -13.76 -11.12 -2.88
C ILE A 172 -14.25 -11.41 -1.47
N VAL A 173 -13.57 -10.88 -0.46
CA VAL A 173 -14.00 -10.92 0.93
C VAL A 173 -14.15 -9.50 1.45
N THR A 174 -15.24 -9.28 2.18
CA THR A 174 -15.57 -8.01 2.80
C THR A 174 -15.77 -8.21 4.29
N GLY A 175 -15.22 -7.30 5.10
CA GLY A 175 -15.45 -7.21 6.55
C GLY A 175 -16.31 -6.00 6.87
N SER A 176 -17.26 -6.14 7.79
CA SER A 176 -18.22 -5.09 8.14
C SER A 176 -18.37 -4.88 9.64
N LYS A 177 -18.95 -3.72 9.99
CA LYS A 177 -19.44 -3.41 11.33
C LYS A 177 -20.57 -4.33 11.80
N ASP A 178 -21.21 -5.06 10.88
CA ASP A 178 -22.22 -6.06 11.21
C ASP A 178 -21.66 -7.31 11.94
N ARG A 179 -20.34 -7.33 12.16
CA ARG A 179 -19.57 -8.39 12.86
C ARG A 179 -19.39 -9.66 12.03
N THR A 180 -19.71 -9.59 10.74
CA THR A 180 -19.56 -10.70 9.81
C THR A 180 -18.50 -10.39 8.75
N LEU A 181 -17.94 -11.46 8.19
CA LEU A 181 -17.27 -11.38 6.91
C LEU A 181 -18.16 -12.04 5.87
N ARG A 182 -18.14 -11.52 4.64
CA ARG A 182 -18.86 -12.14 3.52
C ARG A 182 -17.90 -12.39 2.38
N MET A 183 -18.04 -13.54 1.72
CA MET A 183 -17.30 -13.87 0.51
C MET A 183 -18.23 -13.90 -0.69
N TRP A 184 -17.76 -13.33 -1.80
CA TRP A 184 -18.48 -13.15 -3.04
C TRP A 184 -17.69 -13.81 -4.16
N LYS A 185 -18.38 -14.55 -5.04
CA LYS A 185 -17.82 -15.03 -6.30
C LYS A 185 -18.45 -14.25 -7.44
N VAL A 186 -17.67 -13.37 -8.07
CA VAL A 186 -18.13 -12.51 -9.15
C VAL A 186 -17.65 -13.05 -10.49
N PRO A 187 -18.55 -13.38 -11.44
CA PRO A 187 -18.13 -13.79 -12.77
C PRO A 187 -17.54 -12.62 -13.55
N THR A 188 -16.37 -12.85 -14.15
CA THR A 188 -15.54 -11.89 -14.92
C THR A 188 -16.11 -11.61 -16.31
N ASP A 189 -17.24 -12.23 -16.67
CA ASP A 189 -17.90 -12.00 -17.95
C ASP A 189 -18.25 -10.52 -18.15
N ASN A 190 -17.68 -9.95 -19.22
CA ASN A 190 -17.64 -8.53 -19.61
C ASN A 190 -19.00 -7.94 -20.03
N SER A 191 -20.12 -8.50 -19.57
CA SER A 191 -21.43 -7.90 -19.81
C SER A 191 -21.49 -6.48 -19.24
N SER A 192 -21.90 -5.51 -20.07
CA SER A 192 -22.01 -4.09 -19.75
C SER A 192 -23.06 -3.75 -18.67
N SER A 193 -23.85 -4.73 -18.21
CA SER A 193 -24.87 -4.53 -17.19
C SER A 193 -24.27 -4.66 -15.78
N ILE A 194 -24.63 -3.74 -14.87
CA ILE A 194 -24.31 -3.84 -13.44
C ILE A 194 -24.88 -5.15 -12.90
N LYS A 195 -24.01 -6.05 -12.42
CA LYS A 195 -24.42 -7.32 -11.82
C LYS A 195 -24.54 -7.14 -10.30
N THR A 196 -25.74 -7.31 -9.76
CA THR A 196 -25.92 -7.46 -8.31
C THR A 196 -25.55 -8.89 -7.93
N VAL A 197 -24.51 -9.05 -7.12
CA VAL A 197 -24.03 -10.37 -6.68
C VAL A 197 -24.46 -10.58 -5.25
N LYS A 198 -24.95 -11.79 -4.94
CA LYS A 198 -25.30 -12.25 -3.59
C LYS A 198 -24.12 -12.99 -2.92
N PRO A 199 -24.04 -13.01 -1.59
CA PRO A 199 -22.88 -13.57 -0.92
C PRO A 199 -22.91 -15.08 -1.05
N THR A 200 -21.77 -15.67 -1.32
CA THR A 200 -21.62 -17.13 -1.38
C THR A 200 -21.46 -17.71 0.02
N ARG A 201 -20.74 -17.01 0.90
CA ARG A 201 -20.49 -17.44 2.29
C ARG A 201 -20.60 -16.28 3.27
N CYS A 202 -21.00 -16.60 4.50
CA CYS A 202 -21.02 -15.70 5.63
C CYS A 202 -20.19 -16.29 6.78
N PHE A 203 -19.14 -15.58 7.20
CA PHE A 203 -18.30 -15.99 8.32
C PHE A 203 -18.79 -15.29 9.58
N LYS A 204 -19.29 -16.07 10.54
CA LYS A 204 -19.79 -15.58 11.83
C LYS A 204 -18.91 -16.12 12.95
N GLY A 205 -18.51 -15.25 13.87
CA GLY A 205 -17.69 -15.63 15.02
C GLY A 205 -17.22 -14.44 15.84
N HIS A 206 -16.91 -13.32 15.19
CA HIS A 206 -16.56 -12.09 15.89
C HIS A 206 -17.71 -11.56 16.74
N THR A 207 -17.36 -11.02 17.91
CA THR A 207 -18.35 -10.45 18.85
C THR A 207 -18.56 -8.95 18.62
N SER A 208 -17.67 -8.31 17.87
CA SER A 208 -17.70 -6.89 17.53
C SER A 208 -17.29 -6.63 16.07
N SER A 209 -17.24 -5.35 15.67
CA SER A 209 -16.96 -4.92 14.30
C SER A 209 -15.65 -5.50 13.78
N VAL A 210 -15.70 -6.11 12.60
CA VAL A 210 -14.48 -6.48 11.86
C VAL A 210 -13.84 -5.19 11.34
N GLN A 211 -12.53 -5.03 11.50
CA GLN A 211 -11.80 -3.82 11.07
C GLN A 211 -10.87 -4.09 9.90
N SER A 212 -10.32 -5.31 9.80
CA SER A 212 -9.39 -5.68 8.74
C SER A 212 -9.60 -7.11 8.30
N VAL A 213 -9.44 -7.33 6.99
CA VAL A 213 -9.47 -8.64 6.37
C VAL A 213 -8.27 -8.76 5.43
N ALA A 214 -7.61 -9.92 5.44
CA ALA A 214 -6.56 -10.22 4.47
C ALA A 214 -6.62 -11.69 4.03
N ALA A 215 -6.58 -11.92 2.71
CA ALA A 215 -6.45 -13.25 2.12
C ALA A 215 -5.00 -13.75 2.18
N SER A 216 -4.82 -15.06 2.35
CA SER A 216 -3.51 -15.70 2.27
C SER A 216 -2.96 -15.63 0.83
N PRO A 217 -1.63 -15.67 0.63
CA PRO A 217 -1.04 -15.71 -0.71
C PRO A 217 -1.54 -16.86 -1.60
N SER A 218 -1.89 -18.00 -1.00
CA SER A 218 -2.49 -19.18 -1.64
C SER A 218 -3.98 -19.02 -1.95
N GLY A 219 -4.65 -18.05 -1.32
CA GLY A 219 -6.09 -17.83 -1.38
C GLY A 219 -6.93 -18.89 -0.67
N MET A 220 -6.32 -19.84 0.04
CA MET A 220 -7.02 -20.92 0.75
C MET A 220 -7.51 -20.50 2.15
N GLN A 221 -6.94 -19.44 2.71
CA GLN A 221 -7.27 -18.96 4.04
C GLN A 221 -7.50 -17.45 4.05
N ILE A 222 -8.29 -16.99 5.00
CA ILE A 222 -8.54 -15.57 5.27
C ILE A 222 -8.23 -15.33 6.74
N CYS A 223 -7.58 -14.21 7.06
CA CYS A 223 -7.48 -13.73 8.43
C CYS A 223 -8.31 -12.46 8.61
N SER A 224 -8.84 -12.28 9.82
CA SER A 224 -9.64 -11.11 10.19
C SER A 224 -9.22 -10.56 11.54
N GLY A 225 -9.13 -9.24 11.63
CA GLY A 225 -8.92 -8.50 12.88
C GLY A 225 -10.17 -7.71 13.25
N SER A 226 -10.54 -7.75 14.52
CA SER A 226 -11.80 -7.19 15.02
C SER A 226 -11.61 -6.26 16.22
N TRP A 227 -12.64 -5.47 16.48
CA TRP A 227 -12.76 -4.63 17.66
C TRP A 227 -12.92 -5.42 18.96
N ASP A 228 -13.18 -6.72 18.89
CA ASP A 228 -13.20 -7.63 20.04
C ASP A 228 -11.82 -8.07 20.54
N SER A 229 -10.75 -7.48 19.98
CA SER A 229 -9.35 -7.79 20.29
C SER A 229 -8.87 -9.17 19.83
N SER A 230 -9.71 -9.94 19.11
CA SER A 230 -9.34 -11.25 18.56
C SER A 230 -8.91 -11.15 17.10
N ILE A 231 -8.10 -12.11 16.68
CA ILE A 231 -7.81 -12.39 15.27
C ILE A 231 -8.39 -13.76 14.97
N MET A 232 -9.18 -13.89 13.90
CA MET A 232 -9.75 -15.18 13.50
C MET A 232 -9.22 -15.61 12.14
N LEU A 233 -9.04 -16.92 12.00
CA LEU A 233 -8.62 -17.57 10.76
C LEU A 233 -9.79 -18.37 10.17
N TRP A 234 -10.00 -18.24 8.87
CA TRP A 234 -11.10 -18.86 8.14
C TRP A 234 -10.57 -19.63 6.93
N ARG A 235 -11.24 -20.70 6.55
CA ARG A 235 -10.97 -21.43 5.29
C ARG A 235 -11.87 -20.92 4.18
N THR A 236 -11.32 -20.76 2.97
CA THR A 236 -12.09 -20.31 1.79
C THR A 236 -12.72 -21.46 1.01
N SER A 237 -12.14 -22.67 1.05
CA SER A 237 -12.61 -23.86 0.34
C SER A 237 -13.51 -24.75 1.20
N GLU A 238 -14.23 -25.67 0.55
CA GLU A 238 -15.18 -26.63 1.15
C GLU A 238 -14.53 -27.97 1.50
N ASP A 239 -13.31 -28.24 1.02
CA ASP A 239 -12.74 -29.59 0.91
C ASP A 239 -12.13 -30.17 2.21
N ALA A 240 -12.41 -29.54 3.35
CA ALA A 240 -11.88 -29.98 4.65
C ALA A 240 -12.86 -29.66 5.79
N LEU A 241 -14.15 -29.93 5.57
CA LEU A 241 -15.09 -30.04 6.68
C LEU A 241 -14.68 -31.22 7.55
N GLU A 242 -14.43 -30.96 8.83
CA GLU A 242 -14.27 -32.02 9.82
C GLU A 242 -15.57 -32.83 9.95
N PRO A 243 -15.51 -34.14 10.26
CA PRO A 243 -16.63 -35.07 10.14
C PRO A 243 -17.88 -34.72 10.98
N GLU A 244 -17.81 -33.76 11.90
CA GLU A 244 -18.95 -33.36 12.74
C GLU A 244 -20.00 -32.54 11.97
N GLU A 245 -19.62 -31.75 10.94
CA GLU A 245 -20.57 -30.99 10.12
C GLU A 245 -21.22 -31.84 9.00
N GLU A 246 -20.60 -32.97 8.66
CA GLU A 246 -21.13 -33.93 7.68
C GLU A 246 -22.44 -34.59 8.17
N GLU A 247 -22.58 -34.81 9.47
CA GLU A 247 -23.80 -35.37 10.08
C GLU A 247 -24.98 -34.39 10.07
N ILE A 248 -24.71 -33.08 10.19
CA ILE A 248 -25.73 -32.03 10.12
C ILE A 248 -26.19 -31.85 8.66
N ALA A 249 -25.25 -31.93 7.70
CA ALA A 249 -25.56 -31.87 6.27
C ALA A 249 -26.33 -33.10 5.78
N LYS A 250 -26.02 -34.32 6.28
CA LYS A 250 -26.76 -35.55 5.97
C LYS A 250 -28.21 -35.50 6.50
N LYS A 251 -28.44 -34.90 7.68
CA LYS A 251 -29.80 -34.68 8.20
C LYS A 251 -30.63 -33.70 7.36
N ARG A 252 -30.00 -32.70 6.73
CA ARG A 252 -30.69 -31.76 5.82
C ARG A 252 -31.06 -32.36 4.46
N LYS A 253 -30.32 -33.36 3.98
CA LYS A 253 -30.64 -34.09 2.72
C LYS A 253 -31.83 -35.04 2.79
N LEU A 254 -32.42 -35.26 3.98
CA LEU A 254 -33.61 -36.10 4.19
C LEU A 254 -34.94 -35.33 4.14
N ALA A 255 -34.91 -34.00 4.00
CA ALA A 255 -36.11 -33.21 3.73
C ALA A 255 -36.28 -33.03 2.21
N GLY A 256 -37.45 -33.38 1.69
CA GLY A 256 -37.72 -33.58 0.27
C GLY A 256 -37.52 -32.36 -0.65
N PRO A 257 -37.59 -32.56 -1.97
CA PRO A 257 -37.23 -31.55 -2.95
C PRO A 257 -38.45 -30.70 -3.31
N ASP A 258 -38.60 -29.53 -2.70
CA ASP A 258 -39.48 -28.46 -3.18
C ASP A 258 -39.17 -27.14 -2.45
N VAL A 259 -38.08 -26.45 -2.81
CA VAL A 259 -37.91 -24.99 -2.66
C VAL A 259 -36.87 -24.52 -3.69
N ASP A 260 -37.17 -23.41 -4.37
CA ASP A 260 -36.29 -22.68 -5.30
C ASP A 260 -34.80 -22.78 -4.98
N THR A 261 -34.00 -23.02 -6.02
CA THR A 261 -32.53 -23.07 -6.01
C THR A 261 -31.95 -21.66 -5.78
N GLN A 262 -32.27 -21.05 -4.66
CA GLN A 262 -31.53 -19.91 -4.12
C GLN A 262 -30.22 -20.47 -3.57
N LEU A 263 -29.09 -19.97 -4.07
CA LEU A 263 -27.76 -20.25 -3.53
C LEU A 263 -27.78 -19.86 -2.04
N ALA A 264 -27.98 -20.83 -1.17
CA ALA A 264 -28.05 -20.62 0.27
C ALA A 264 -26.67 -20.14 0.75
N GLU A 265 -26.64 -19.00 1.44
CA GLU A 265 -25.44 -18.48 2.10
C GLU A 265 -24.93 -19.56 3.06
N THR A 266 -23.74 -20.11 2.80
CA THR A 266 -23.14 -21.07 3.74
C THR A 266 -22.48 -20.32 4.88
N GLU A 267 -22.92 -20.61 6.10
CA GLU A 267 -22.32 -20.08 7.31
C GLU A 267 -21.04 -20.86 7.64
N VAL A 268 -19.94 -20.16 7.86
CA VAL A 268 -18.63 -20.76 8.16
C VAL A 268 -18.15 -20.28 9.53
N SER A 269 -17.71 -21.23 10.35
CA SER A 269 -17.12 -20.99 11.67
C SER A 269 -15.61 -20.74 11.58
N ALA A 270 -15.03 -20.10 12.61
CA ALA A 270 -13.60 -19.81 12.65
C ALA A 270 -12.81 -21.11 12.87
N LYS A 271 -11.76 -21.32 12.05
CA LYS A 271 -10.82 -22.45 12.20
C LYS A 271 -9.98 -22.29 13.47
N ALA A 272 -9.48 -21.09 13.70
CA ALA A 272 -8.64 -20.76 14.84
C ALA A 272 -8.92 -19.32 15.29
N THR A 273 -8.81 -19.08 16.59
CA THR A 273 -8.85 -17.75 17.18
C THR A 273 -7.52 -17.50 17.87
N PHE A 274 -6.87 -16.39 17.54
CA PHE A 274 -5.65 -15.94 18.18
C PHE A 274 -6.00 -14.84 19.17
N ASP A 275 -5.87 -15.18 20.45
CA ASP A 275 -6.09 -14.27 21.56
C ASP A 275 -4.74 -13.76 22.08
N GLY A 276 -4.64 -12.46 22.29
CA GLY A 276 -3.48 -11.90 22.96
C GLY A 276 -3.44 -10.38 22.96
N HIS A 277 -4.04 -9.71 21.97
CA HIS A 277 -4.21 -8.27 22.02
C HIS A 277 -5.15 -7.88 23.15
N THR A 278 -4.87 -6.75 23.80
CA THR A 278 -5.71 -6.23 24.89
C THR A 278 -6.76 -5.25 24.39
N GLN A 279 -6.53 -4.67 23.21
CA GLN A 279 -7.43 -3.72 22.54
C GLN A 279 -7.71 -4.13 21.09
N CYS A 280 -8.57 -3.38 20.42
CA CYS A 280 -9.02 -3.64 19.05
C CYS A 280 -7.86 -3.84 18.07
N VAL A 281 -7.99 -4.88 17.25
CA VAL A 281 -7.06 -5.16 16.15
C VAL A 281 -7.48 -4.31 14.96
N SER A 282 -6.61 -3.40 14.53
CA SER A 282 -6.90 -2.47 13.44
C SER A 282 -6.52 -3.01 12.07
N ALA A 283 -5.41 -3.73 11.97
CA ALA A 283 -4.93 -4.26 10.69
C ALA A 283 -4.30 -5.64 10.87
N VAL A 284 -4.50 -6.49 9.88
CA VAL A 284 -3.87 -7.81 9.75
C VAL A 284 -3.28 -7.96 8.36
N ALA A 285 -2.12 -8.59 8.25
CA ALA A 285 -1.48 -8.85 6.97
C ALA A 285 -0.69 -10.17 6.99
N TRP A 286 -0.70 -10.87 5.86
CA TRP A 286 0.10 -12.07 5.65
C TRP A 286 1.50 -11.70 5.20
N ALA A 287 2.51 -12.38 5.75
CA ALA A 287 3.88 -12.31 5.24
C ALA A 287 4.27 -13.55 4.44
N ALA A 288 3.80 -14.71 4.91
CA ALA A 288 3.90 -16.00 4.24
C ALA A 288 2.70 -16.85 4.68
N GLU A 289 2.51 -18.03 4.09
CA GLU A 289 1.40 -18.95 4.46
C GLU A 289 1.38 -19.31 5.96
N ASP A 290 2.54 -19.30 6.61
CA ASP A 290 2.66 -19.74 8.01
C ASP A 290 2.76 -18.56 8.99
N TYR A 291 2.91 -17.34 8.49
CA TYR A 291 3.21 -16.15 9.30
C TYR A 291 2.27 -14.98 9.02
N LEU A 292 1.65 -14.53 10.10
CA LEU A 292 0.73 -13.40 10.14
C LEU A 292 1.32 -12.27 10.98
N PHE A 293 1.03 -11.04 10.58
CA PHE A 293 1.28 -9.86 11.38
C PHE A 293 -0.03 -9.17 11.71
N SER A 294 -0.11 -8.63 12.93
CA SER A 294 -1.26 -7.86 13.39
C SER A 294 -0.83 -6.59 14.09
N VAL A 295 -1.73 -5.62 14.07
CA VAL A 295 -1.54 -4.30 14.62
C VAL A 295 -2.77 -3.90 15.41
N SER A 296 -2.58 -3.36 16.61
CA SER A 296 -3.65 -3.04 17.56
C SER A 296 -3.48 -1.67 18.20
N TRP A 297 -4.56 -1.20 18.82
CA TRP A 297 -4.56 0.00 19.65
C TRP A 297 -3.88 -0.21 21.01
N ASP A 298 -3.48 -1.43 21.35
CA ASP A 298 -2.59 -1.71 22.48
C ASP A 298 -1.13 -1.26 22.26
N HIS A 299 -0.90 -0.52 21.17
CA HIS A 299 0.38 -0.01 20.71
C HIS A 299 1.38 -1.11 20.31
N SER A 300 0.90 -2.33 20.03
CA SER A 300 1.74 -3.46 19.63
C SER A 300 1.56 -3.86 18.17
N VAL A 301 2.68 -4.29 17.59
CA VAL A 301 2.74 -5.07 16.35
C VAL A 301 3.14 -6.48 16.76
N ARG A 302 2.33 -7.48 16.43
CA ARG A 302 2.57 -8.87 16.81
C ARG A 302 2.75 -9.75 15.59
N SER A 303 3.58 -10.77 15.72
CA SER A 303 3.73 -11.83 14.74
C SER A 303 3.15 -13.13 15.27
N TRP A 304 2.40 -13.83 14.42
CA TRP A 304 1.69 -15.05 14.77
C TRP A 304 2.14 -16.16 13.83
N ASN A 305 2.36 -17.33 14.42
CA ASN A 305 2.53 -18.55 13.65
C ASN A 305 1.14 -19.21 13.50
N VAL A 306 0.75 -19.42 12.24
CA VAL A 306 -0.61 -19.84 11.83
C VAL A 306 -0.91 -21.28 12.25
N GLU A 307 0.09 -22.16 12.24
CA GLU A 307 -0.08 -23.58 12.62
C GLU A 307 -0.26 -23.74 14.13
N THR A 308 0.54 -23.00 14.90
CA THR A 308 0.61 -23.16 16.37
C THR A 308 -0.37 -22.28 17.13
N GLY A 309 -0.93 -21.24 16.51
CA GLY A 309 -1.75 -20.28 17.25
C GLY A 309 -0.95 -19.29 18.11
N ALA A 310 0.38 -19.41 18.14
CA ALA A 310 1.21 -18.72 19.13
C ALA A 310 1.75 -17.38 18.61
N ASN A 311 1.78 -16.40 19.51
CA ASN A 311 2.49 -15.14 19.30
C ASN A 311 4.00 -15.37 19.38
N THR A 312 4.71 -15.11 18.28
CA THR A 312 6.16 -15.33 18.16
C THR A 312 6.94 -14.12 18.64
N SER A 313 6.53 -12.91 18.25
CA SER A 313 7.24 -11.67 18.59
C SER A 313 6.25 -10.53 18.81
N THR A 314 6.58 -9.64 19.74
CA THR A 314 5.79 -8.44 20.04
C THR A 314 6.72 -7.24 20.02
N MET A 315 6.48 -6.35 19.07
CA MET A 315 7.11 -5.04 18.98
C MET A 315 6.14 -4.02 19.56
N SER A 316 6.61 -3.13 20.44
CA SER A 316 5.77 -2.11 21.06
C SER A 316 6.16 -0.73 20.55
N CYS A 317 5.18 0.16 20.47
CA CYS A 317 5.37 1.56 20.14
C CYS A 317 4.64 2.46 21.16
N SER A 318 4.75 3.78 21.00
CA SER A 318 4.19 4.74 21.95
C SER A 318 2.75 5.16 21.65
N LYS A 319 2.19 4.77 20.50
CA LYS A 319 0.90 5.26 19.98
C LYS A 319 0.06 4.12 19.41
N ALA A 320 -1.26 4.32 19.36
CA ALA A 320 -2.15 3.38 18.68
C ALA A 320 -1.84 3.32 17.19
N LEU A 321 -1.86 2.12 16.64
CA LEU A 321 -1.58 1.86 15.25
C LEU A 321 -2.86 1.48 14.50
N HIS A 322 -2.95 1.87 13.23
CA HIS A 322 -4.15 1.74 12.41
C HIS A 322 -3.94 0.86 11.19
N CYS A 323 -2.78 0.94 10.54
CA CYS A 323 -2.53 0.23 9.28
C CYS A 323 -1.22 -0.55 9.31
N LEU A 324 -1.19 -1.61 8.50
CA LEU A 324 -0.08 -2.53 8.35
C LEU A 324 0.06 -2.95 6.89
N SER A 325 1.30 -2.98 6.39
CA SER A 325 1.65 -3.62 5.14
C SER A 325 2.98 -4.35 5.27
N VAL A 326 3.04 -5.57 4.73
CA VAL A 326 4.28 -6.35 4.60
C VAL A 326 4.87 -6.10 3.21
N GLY A 327 6.18 -5.96 3.10
CA GLY A 327 6.87 -5.74 1.83
C GLY A 327 8.36 -5.46 2.00
N GLY A 328 8.98 -4.87 0.97
CA GLY A 328 10.39 -4.49 0.98
C GLY A 328 11.35 -5.57 0.48
N GLU A 329 12.65 -5.43 0.81
CA GLU A 329 13.70 -6.37 0.41
C GLU A 329 13.40 -7.78 0.95
N GLY A 330 13.03 -8.70 0.04
CA GLY A 330 12.66 -10.07 0.40
C GLY A 330 11.34 -10.20 1.18
N SER A 331 10.42 -9.24 1.08
CA SER A 331 9.13 -9.21 1.79
C SER A 331 9.22 -9.35 3.32
N ALA A 332 10.33 -8.86 3.89
CA ALA A 332 10.61 -9.02 5.31
C ALA A 332 10.23 -7.81 6.14
N LEU A 333 10.09 -6.62 5.54
CA LEU A 333 9.87 -5.38 6.27
C LEU A 333 8.39 -5.11 6.48
N LEU A 334 8.09 -4.44 7.59
CA LEU A 334 6.74 -4.04 7.95
C LEU A 334 6.63 -2.52 7.92
N ALA A 335 5.65 -1.98 7.21
CA ALA A 335 5.28 -0.58 7.32
C ALA A 335 4.03 -0.45 8.18
N THR A 336 4.07 0.41 9.18
CA THR A 336 2.93 0.69 10.06
C THR A 336 2.67 2.18 10.17
N GLY A 337 1.40 2.56 10.12
CA GLY A 337 0.92 3.91 10.44
C GLY A 337 -0.07 3.86 11.61
N GLY A 338 -0.25 4.98 12.29
CA GLY A 338 -1.10 5.04 13.48
C GLY A 338 -1.79 6.38 13.69
N ALA A 339 -2.21 6.60 14.93
CA ALA A 339 -2.86 7.83 15.39
C ALA A 339 -1.90 9.04 15.49
N ASP A 340 -0.72 8.91 14.90
CA ASP A 340 0.25 9.98 14.74
C ASP A 340 0.61 10.18 13.26
N ASN A 341 1.48 11.14 13.02
CA ASN A 341 1.91 11.53 11.69
C ASN A 341 3.21 10.84 11.23
N VAL A 342 3.57 9.74 11.88
CA VAL A 342 4.85 9.06 11.67
C VAL A 342 4.60 7.69 11.06
N LEU A 343 5.07 7.51 9.82
CA LEU A 343 5.10 6.21 9.18
C LEU A 343 6.37 5.48 9.63
N ARG A 344 6.22 4.25 10.12
CA ARG A 344 7.30 3.47 10.74
C ARG A 344 7.59 2.23 9.92
N VAL A 345 8.88 1.93 9.74
CA VAL A 345 9.34 0.68 9.14
C VAL A 345 10.04 -0.18 10.19
N TRP A 346 9.65 -1.44 10.28
CA TRP A 346 10.16 -2.42 11.22
C TRP A 346 10.80 -3.60 10.49
N ASP A 347 11.84 -4.18 11.09
CA ASP A 347 12.32 -5.51 10.72
C ASP A 347 11.91 -6.50 11.82
N PRO A 348 10.99 -7.44 11.52
CA PRO A 348 10.54 -8.44 12.47
C PRO A 348 11.60 -9.49 12.80
N ARG A 349 12.72 -9.57 12.05
CA ARG A 349 13.80 -10.52 12.30
C ARG A 349 14.68 -10.11 13.47
N ILE A 350 14.72 -8.82 13.79
CA ILE A 350 15.51 -8.30 14.90
C ILE A 350 14.66 -8.40 16.17
N VAL A 351 14.83 -9.51 16.89
CA VAL A 351 14.07 -9.79 18.11
C VAL A 351 14.46 -8.81 19.22
N GLY A 352 13.45 -8.24 19.90
CA GLY A 352 13.65 -7.34 21.04
C GLY A 352 13.75 -5.86 20.70
N VAL A 353 13.51 -5.48 19.44
CA VAL A 353 13.51 -4.08 19.03
C VAL A 353 12.26 -3.35 19.56
N VAL A 354 12.51 -2.27 20.31
CA VAL A 354 11.48 -1.35 20.83
C VAL A 354 11.29 -0.14 19.90
N ALA A 355 12.19 0.07 18.94
CA ALA A 355 12.20 1.26 18.08
C ALA A 355 12.25 0.90 16.58
N PRO A 356 11.44 1.52 15.72
CA PRO A 356 11.45 1.25 14.29
C PRO A 356 12.79 1.65 13.65
N ILE A 357 13.16 0.97 12.56
CA ILE A 357 14.41 1.22 11.81
C ILE A 357 14.35 2.58 11.12
N LEU A 358 13.19 2.88 10.52
CA LEU A 358 12.95 4.12 9.79
C LEU A 358 11.68 4.78 10.31
N GLN A 359 11.76 6.09 10.51
CA GLN A 359 10.63 6.95 10.84
C GLN A 359 10.51 8.04 9.79
N LEU A 360 9.35 8.11 9.15
CA LEU A 360 9.04 9.03 8.07
C LEU A 360 7.99 10.02 8.56
N THR A 361 8.39 11.29 8.71
CA THR A 361 7.59 12.35 9.33
C THR A 361 7.31 13.47 8.34
N SER A 362 6.17 13.40 7.66
CA SER A 362 5.70 14.48 6.75
C SER A 362 4.20 14.74 6.82
N HIS A 363 3.42 13.78 7.29
CA HIS A 363 1.98 13.97 7.46
C HIS A 363 1.67 14.97 8.57
N LYS A 364 0.46 15.53 8.52
CA LYS A 364 -0.07 16.40 9.57
C LYS A 364 -1.20 15.73 10.38
N GLY A 365 -1.80 14.68 9.83
CA GLY A 365 -2.87 13.91 10.45
C GLY A 365 -2.48 12.47 10.76
N TRP A 366 -3.47 11.69 11.20
CA TRP A 366 -3.33 10.25 11.41
C TRP A 366 -3.12 9.53 10.09
N ILE A 367 -2.33 8.46 10.11
CA ILE A 367 -2.09 7.62 8.93
C ILE A 367 -3.12 6.49 8.97
N THR A 368 -3.97 6.44 7.94
CA THR A 368 -5.10 5.50 7.86
C THR A 368 -4.76 4.25 7.09
N SER A 369 -3.89 4.35 6.09
CA SER A 369 -3.50 3.23 5.24
C SER A 369 -2.04 3.36 4.82
N CYS A 370 -1.36 2.21 4.72
CA CYS A 370 -0.03 2.08 4.18
C CYS A 370 0.02 0.87 3.25
N LYS A 371 0.74 0.98 2.12
CA LYS A 371 0.90 -0.11 1.15
C LYS A 371 2.27 -0.08 0.50
N TRP A 372 3.00 -1.18 0.60
CA TRP A 372 4.24 -1.37 -0.15
C TRP A 372 3.96 -1.52 -1.65
N HIS A 373 4.87 -1.03 -2.48
CA HIS A 373 4.77 -1.23 -3.91
C HIS A 373 5.03 -2.72 -4.26
N PRO A 374 4.22 -3.34 -5.14
CA PRO A 374 4.30 -4.79 -5.40
C PRO A 374 5.60 -5.24 -6.08
N ARG A 375 6.25 -4.37 -6.86
CA ARG A 375 7.52 -4.67 -7.56
C ARG A 375 8.75 -3.97 -7.00
N SER A 376 8.56 -2.84 -6.33
CA SER A 376 9.65 -1.98 -5.90
C SER A 376 9.82 -2.19 -4.42
N THR A 377 11.02 -2.61 -4.03
CA THR A 377 11.35 -2.88 -2.63
C THR A 377 11.48 -1.61 -1.79
N PHE A 378 11.59 -0.44 -2.44
CA PHE A 378 11.88 0.82 -1.77
C PHE A 378 10.66 1.76 -1.72
N HIS A 379 9.67 1.57 -2.60
CA HIS A 379 8.52 2.47 -2.67
C HIS A 379 7.42 2.07 -1.70
N LEU A 380 6.94 3.06 -0.96
CA LEU A 380 5.89 2.91 0.04
C LEU A 380 4.83 4.00 -0.13
N LEU A 381 3.57 3.63 -0.05
CA LEU A 381 2.42 4.54 -0.09
C LEU A 381 1.89 4.75 1.33
N SER A 382 1.51 5.98 1.66
CA SER A 382 0.73 6.28 2.85
C SER A 382 -0.40 7.26 2.56
N ALA A 383 -1.54 7.02 3.20
CA ALA A 383 -2.71 7.89 3.19
C ALA A 383 -2.98 8.44 4.58
N SER A 384 -3.47 9.68 4.65
CA SER A 384 -3.72 10.34 5.92
C SER A 384 -5.05 11.10 5.98
N HIS A 385 -5.53 11.30 7.20
CA HIS A 385 -6.64 12.20 7.53
C HIS A 385 -6.39 13.66 7.15
N ASP A 386 -5.17 14.06 6.80
CA ASP A 386 -4.88 15.41 6.31
C ASP A 386 -5.33 15.66 4.85
N GLY A 387 -5.92 14.65 4.20
CA GLY A 387 -6.37 14.75 2.80
C GLY A 387 -5.26 14.42 1.79
N THR A 388 -4.05 14.16 2.27
CA THR A 388 -2.87 13.92 1.43
C THR A 388 -2.51 12.44 1.36
N ILE A 389 -1.99 12.07 0.20
CA ILE A 389 -1.38 10.79 -0.07
C ILE A 389 0.10 11.07 -0.35
N LYS A 390 0.99 10.33 0.30
CA LYS A 390 2.42 10.50 0.12
C LYS A 390 3.01 9.19 -0.37
N VAL A 391 3.90 9.32 -1.34
CA VAL A 391 4.74 8.21 -1.78
C VAL A 391 6.15 8.46 -1.31
N TRP A 392 6.73 7.41 -0.75
CA TRP A 392 8.01 7.42 -0.07
C TRP A 392 8.96 6.50 -0.79
N ASP A 393 10.24 6.82 -0.69
CA ASP A 393 11.34 5.93 -0.98
C ASP A 393 12.08 5.71 0.34
N THR A 394 12.31 4.47 0.75
CA THR A 394 13.02 4.18 2.01
C THR A 394 14.45 4.71 2.04
N ARG A 395 15.04 5.03 0.88
CA ARG A 395 16.36 5.65 0.75
C ARG A 395 16.34 7.16 1.03
N ALA A 396 15.17 7.74 1.26
CA ALA A 396 14.98 9.14 1.61
C ALA A 396 14.11 9.30 2.86
N LYS A 397 14.36 10.36 3.64
CA LYS A 397 13.50 10.74 4.76
C LYS A 397 12.33 11.65 4.37
N VAL A 398 12.39 12.19 3.15
CA VAL A 398 11.38 13.10 2.58
C VAL A 398 10.56 12.32 1.56
N PRO A 399 9.23 12.53 1.46
CA PRO A 399 8.42 11.85 0.46
C PRO A 399 8.87 12.23 -0.97
N LEU A 400 8.76 11.29 -1.91
CA LEU A 400 9.02 11.52 -3.33
C LEU A 400 8.05 12.57 -3.89
N TYR A 401 6.77 12.39 -3.60
CA TYR A 401 5.69 13.31 -3.96
C TYR A 401 4.56 13.27 -2.93
N THR A 402 3.85 14.40 -2.83
CA THR A 402 2.61 14.55 -2.05
C THR A 402 1.48 14.81 -3.04
N VAL A 403 0.41 14.04 -2.95
CA VAL A 403 -0.78 14.17 -3.80
C VAL A 403 -1.96 14.59 -2.95
N GLU A 404 -2.60 15.68 -3.34
CA GLU A 404 -3.83 16.18 -2.73
C GLU A 404 -5.02 15.69 -3.57
N ALA A 405 -5.38 14.42 -3.39
CA ALA A 405 -6.45 13.78 -4.16
C ALA A 405 -7.86 14.06 -3.60
N HIS A 406 -7.96 14.37 -2.30
CA HIS A 406 -9.22 14.53 -1.59
C HIS A 406 -9.26 15.87 -0.84
N LYS A 407 -10.46 16.43 -0.72
CA LYS A 407 -10.68 17.66 0.08
C LYS A 407 -10.88 17.37 1.57
N ASP A 408 -11.27 16.14 1.88
CA ASP A 408 -11.47 15.63 3.24
C ASP A 408 -10.51 14.45 3.50
N LYS A 409 -10.68 13.77 4.64
CA LYS A 409 -9.85 12.66 5.10
C LYS A 409 -9.75 11.55 4.05
N VAL A 410 -8.52 11.10 3.79
CA VAL A 410 -8.28 9.86 3.03
C VAL A 410 -8.34 8.69 3.98
N LEU A 411 -9.21 7.72 3.70
CA LEU A 411 -9.41 6.55 4.55
C LEU A 411 -8.61 5.34 4.06
N CYS A 412 -8.44 5.22 2.75
CA CYS A 412 -7.73 4.10 2.15
C CYS A 412 -6.97 4.52 0.90
N ALA A 413 -5.85 3.84 0.63
CA ALA A 413 -5.14 3.94 -0.63
C ALA A 413 -4.47 2.62 -0.97
N ASP A 414 -4.37 2.32 -2.26
CA ASP A 414 -3.72 1.11 -2.76
C ASP A 414 -3.04 1.34 -4.11
N TRP A 415 -2.10 0.46 -4.45
CA TRP A 415 -1.43 0.45 -5.74
C TRP A 415 -2.25 -0.33 -6.76
N TRP A 416 -2.42 0.23 -7.95
CA TRP A 416 -3.13 -0.39 -9.07
C TRP A 416 -2.28 -0.37 -10.32
N LYS A 417 -2.27 -1.47 -11.10
CA LYS A 417 -1.50 -1.58 -12.36
C LYS A 417 -0.05 -1.09 -12.25
N GLU A 418 0.60 -1.36 -11.13
CA GLU A 418 2.00 -1.01 -10.82
C GLU A 418 2.23 0.50 -10.69
N ASP A 419 1.80 1.32 -11.66
CA ASP A 419 2.10 2.75 -11.73
C ASP A 419 0.89 3.66 -11.41
N CYS A 420 -0.23 3.09 -10.97
CA CYS A 420 -1.42 3.87 -10.61
C CYS A 420 -1.66 3.77 -9.10
N ILE A 421 -2.20 4.84 -8.52
CA ILE A 421 -2.60 4.88 -7.12
C ILE A 421 -4.11 5.07 -7.11
N VAL A 422 -4.79 4.30 -6.29
CA VAL A 422 -6.23 4.44 -6.06
C VAL A 422 -6.43 4.84 -4.62
N SER A 423 -7.31 5.81 -4.38
CA SER A 423 -7.62 6.26 -3.04
C SER A 423 -9.11 6.52 -2.84
N GLY A 424 -9.56 6.25 -1.62
CA GLY A 424 -10.92 6.46 -1.17
C GLY A 424 -10.92 7.35 0.07
N GLY A 425 -11.87 8.30 0.10
CA GLY A 425 -11.97 9.28 1.17
C GLY A 425 -13.36 9.45 1.75
N ALA A 426 -13.43 10.30 2.77
CA ALA A 426 -14.69 10.77 3.38
C ALA A 426 -15.43 11.79 2.49
N ASP A 427 -14.84 12.21 1.38
CA ASP A 427 -15.49 13.05 0.36
C ASP A 427 -16.35 12.24 -0.63
N SER A 428 -16.63 10.97 -0.32
CA SER A 428 -17.38 10.01 -1.13
C SER A 428 -16.83 9.87 -2.55
N LYS A 429 -15.51 10.04 -2.72
CA LYS A 429 -14.83 9.90 -4.00
C LYS A 429 -13.86 8.73 -3.99
N LEU A 430 -13.82 8.05 -5.13
CA LEU A 430 -12.74 7.17 -5.53
C LEU A 430 -11.87 7.93 -6.52
N SER A 431 -10.65 8.28 -6.12
CA SER A 431 -9.68 8.96 -6.97
C SER A 431 -8.70 7.94 -7.54
N ILE A 432 -8.59 7.90 -8.87
CA ILE A 432 -7.60 7.06 -9.56
C ILE A 432 -6.54 7.99 -10.12
N MET A 433 -5.30 7.82 -9.69
CA MET A 433 -4.15 8.60 -10.13
C MET A 433 -3.28 7.72 -11.01
N ARG A 434 -2.83 8.23 -12.15
CA ARG A 434 -1.90 7.51 -13.03
C ARG A 434 -0.61 8.27 -13.13
N GLU A 435 0.52 7.57 -13.11
CA GLU A 435 1.77 8.18 -13.54
C GLU A 435 1.65 8.69 -14.98
N ALA A 436 2.17 9.90 -15.20
CA ALA A 436 2.36 10.40 -16.55
C ALA A 436 3.45 9.56 -17.21
N LYS A 437 3.06 8.57 -18.01
CA LYS A 437 4.02 7.84 -18.84
C LYS A 437 4.61 8.83 -19.84
N PHE A 438 5.93 9.01 -19.81
CA PHE A 438 6.62 9.46 -21.00
C PHE A 438 6.35 8.39 -22.06
N ASN A 439 5.70 8.77 -23.16
CA ASN A 439 5.74 7.95 -24.37
C ASN A 439 7.21 7.89 -24.80
N LEU A 440 7.89 6.83 -24.33
CA LEU A 440 9.23 6.43 -24.76
C LEU A 440 9.19 6.04 -26.24
#